data_AF-A0A7S2Z4S5-F1
#
_entry.id   AF-A0A7S2Z4S5-F1
#
_cell.length_a   1.000
_cell.length_b   1.000
_cell.length_c   1.000
_cell.angle_alpha   90.00
_cell.angle_beta   90.00
_cell.angle_gamma   90.00
#
_symmetry.space_group_name_H-M   'P 1'
#
loop_
_entity.id
_entity.type
_entity.pdbx_description
1 polymer ?
#
loop_
_entity_poly.entity_id
_entity_poly.type
_entity_poly.pdbx_seq_one_letter_code
_entity_poly.pdbx_strand_id
1 'polypeptide(L)'
;ALQLKLGGCSKIGWPGLIAVEGDERDCQLYVQLLQRLRWKRFTVRGEQQVEGKEGESIDAMRKLPRGFAEFQQDEMHLFARLLKENDLEDLLMTFMKVYNNSSGGCESSGKARDDGKKGRKKRAK
;
A
#
# COMPACT_ATOMS: atom_id res chain seq x y z
N ALA A 1 -7.63 7.91 12.66
CA ALA A 1 -8.18 8.62 11.48
C ALA A 1 -9.23 9.64 11.90
N LEU A 2 -10.41 9.22 12.36
CA LEU A 2 -11.53 10.13 12.63
C LEU A 2 -11.24 11.25 13.65
N GLN A 3 -10.51 10.95 14.73
CA GLN A 3 -10.13 11.97 15.73
C GLN A 3 -9.21 13.07 15.15
N LEU A 4 -8.43 12.73 14.11
CA LEU A 4 -7.56 13.65 13.38
C LEU A 4 -8.26 14.25 12.15
N LYS A 5 -9.59 14.10 12.05
CA LYS A 5 -10.40 14.51 10.88
C LYS A 5 -9.86 13.96 9.56
N LEU A 6 -9.19 12.81 9.58
CA LEU A 6 -8.72 12.15 8.37
C LEU A 6 -9.86 11.38 7.71
N GLY A 7 -9.87 11.41 6.38
CA GLY A 7 -10.71 10.56 5.55
C GLY A 7 -9.91 9.34 5.11
N GLY A 8 -10.61 8.35 4.54
CA GLY A 8 -9.97 7.30 3.78
C GLY A 8 -10.60 5.93 3.99
N CYS A 9 -9.80 4.90 3.79
CA CYS A 9 -10.28 3.54 3.88
C CYS A 9 -9.18 2.55 4.29
N SER A 10 -9.60 1.41 4.83
CA SER A 10 -8.71 0.29 5.11
C SER A 10 -9.31 -1.00 4.59
N LYS A 11 -8.44 -1.93 4.23
CA LYS A 11 -8.82 -3.29 3.88
C LYS A 11 -8.11 -4.28 4.80
N ILE A 12 -8.92 -5.03 5.54
CA ILE A 12 -8.49 -6.01 6.53
C ILE A 12 -8.04 -7.29 5.82
N GLY A 13 -7.14 -8.06 6.44
CA GLY A 13 -6.66 -9.33 5.92
C GLY A 13 -5.29 -9.23 5.26
N TRP A 14 -4.94 -10.21 4.43
CA TRP A 14 -3.67 -10.27 3.72
C TRP A 14 -3.88 -10.14 2.20
N PRO A 15 -3.20 -9.22 1.50
CA PRO A 15 -2.43 -8.10 2.04
C PRO A 15 -3.35 -7.07 2.74
N GLY A 16 -2.84 -6.49 3.83
CA GLY A 16 -3.54 -5.44 4.59
C GLY A 16 -3.18 -4.06 4.05
N LEU A 17 -4.19 -3.21 3.90
CA LEU A 17 -4.09 -1.96 3.16
C LEU A 17 -4.74 -0.83 3.95
N ILE A 18 -4.12 0.34 3.95
CA ILE A 18 -4.66 1.56 4.56
C ILE A 18 -4.35 2.72 3.63
N ALA A 19 -5.37 3.47 3.24
CA ALA A 19 -5.29 4.73 2.54
C ALA A 19 -5.91 5.82 3.41
N VAL A 20 -5.19 6.92 3.61
CA VAL A 20 -5.63 8.07 4.41
C VAL A 20 -5.42 9.37 3.67
N GLU A 21 -6.30 10.32 3.93
CA GLU A 21 -6.28 11.64 3.31
C GLU A 21 -6.65 12.72 4.34
N GLY A 22 -5.96 13.86 4.29
CA GLY A 22 -6.20 15.02 5.13
C GLY A 22 -5.00 15.97 5.17
N ASP A 23 -4.92 16.81 6.21
CA ASP A 23 -3.75 17.66 6.45
C ASP A 23 -2.48 16.79 6.55
N GLU A 24 -1.39 17.25 5.94
CA GLU A 24 -0.13 16.51 5.92
C GLU A 24 0.35 16.13 7.33
N ARG A 25 0.25 17.06 8.29
CA ARG A 25 0.72 16.84 9.66
C ARG A 25 -0.13 15.78 10.36
N ASP A 26 -1.44 15.79 10.13
CA ASP A 26 -2.36 14.81 10.68
C ASP A 26 -2.14 13.42 10.06
N CYS A 27 -1.89 13.36 8.75
CA CYS A 27 -1.53 12.13 8.05
C CYS A 27 -0.22 11.53 8.59
N GLN A 28 0.83 12.35 8.72
CA GLN A 28 2.11 11.93 9.29
C GLN A 28 1.98 11.46 10.74
N LEU A 29 1.25 12.21 11.57
CA LEU A 29 0.97 11.82 12.95
C LEU A 29 0.24 10.48 13.00
N TYR A 30 -0.76 10.27 12.15
CA TYR A 30 -1.49 9.01 12.09
C TYR A 30 -0.59 7.84 11.70
N VAL A 31 0.30 8.01 10.72
CA VAL A 31 1.30 7.00 10.35
C VAL A 31 2.23 6.68 11.53
N GLN A 32 2.71 7.70 12.26
CA GLN A 32 3.54 7.51 13.46
C GLN A 32 2.80 6.74 14.56
N LEU A 33 1.50 7.02 14.75
CA LEU A 33 0.67 6.28 15.71
C LEU A 33 0.51 4.81 15.30
N LEU A 34 0.29 4.54 14.01
CA LEU A 34 0.20 3.17 13.48
C LEU A 34 1.53 2.41 13.62
N GLN A 35 2.67 3.07 13.41
CA GLN A 35 3.99 2.45 13.57
C GLN A 35 4.29 2.01 15.02
N ARG A 36 3.64 2.64 16.02
CA ARG A 36 3.76 2.22 17.43
C ARG A 36 2.99 0.93 17.71
N LEU A 37 1.98 0.62 16.90
CA LEU A 37 1.35 -0.68 16.94
C LEU A 37 2.37 -1.68 16.39
N ARG A 38 2.77 -2.66 17.21
CA ARG A 38 3.89 -3.60 16.94
C ARG A 38 3.59 -4.58 15.80
N TRP A 39 3.19 -4.07 14.64
CA TRP A 39 2.87 -4.83 13.45
C TRP A 39 4.16 -5.31 12.80
N LYS A 40 4.20 -6.58 12.40
CA LYS A 40 5.42 -7.21 11.88
C LYS A 40 5.96 -6.56 10.60
N ARG A 41 5.09 -5.95 9.79
CA ARG A 41 5.47 -5.29 8.53
C ARG A 41 4.47 -4.18 8.21
N PHE A 42 4.77 -2.98 8.67
CA PHE A 42 4.02 -1.76 8.33
C PHE A 42 4.99 -0.77 7.66
N THR A 43 4.66 -0.34 6.44
CA THR A 43 5.50 0.57 5.66
C THR A 43 4.61 1.43 4.78
N VAL A 44 4.95 2.71 4.68
CA VAL A 44 4.30 3.61 3.71
C VAL A 44 4.85 3.26 2.32
N ARG A 45 3.94 3.00 1.37
CA ARG A 45 4.31 2.57 0.01
C ARG A 45 4.30 3.71 -0.99
N GLY A 46 3.44 4.68 -0.80
CA GLY A 46 3.30 5.84 -1.67
C GLY A 46 2.60 6.96 -0.91
N GLU A 47 2.91 8.18 -1.31
CA GLU A 47 2.36 9.41 -0.76
C GLU A 47 2.04 10.33 -1.94
N GLN A 48 0.96 11.09 -1.83
CA GLN A 48 0.57 12.09 -2.81
C GLN A 48 0.25 13.37 -2.05
N GLN A 49 0.81 14.48 -2.50
CA GLN A 49 0.60 15.81 -1.95
C GLN A 49 -0.02 16.70 -3.01
N VAL A 50 -0.98 17.53 -2.61
CA VAL A 50 -1.63 18.51 -3.45
C VAL A 50 -1.51 19.85 -2.74
N GLU A 51 -0.88 20.81 -3.39
CA GLU A 51 -0.79 22.17 -2.86
C GLU A 51 -2.16 22.85 -3.03
N GLY A 52 -2.73 23.29 -1.91
CA GLY A 52 -3.97 24.06 -1.92
C GLY A 52 -3.73 25.52 -2.29
N LYS A 53 -4.74 26.14 -2.91
CA LYS A 53 -4.73 27.58 -3.19
C LYS A 53 -5.10 28.36 -1.93
N GLU A 54 -4.65 29.62 -1.84
CA GLU A 54 -5.05 30.51 -0.75
C GLU A 54 -6.58 30.63 -0.66
N GLY A 55 -7.14 30.33 0.52
CA GLY A 55 -8.57 30.36 0.79
C GLY A 55 -9.32 29.05 0.49
N GLU A 56 -8.66 28.05 -0.08
CA GLU A 56 -9.28 26.74 -0.32
C GLU A 56 -9.23 25.89 0.95
N SER A 57 -10.40 25.36 1.36
CA SER A 57 -10.46 24.47 2.52
C SER A 57 -9.96 23.08 2.15
N ILE A 58 -9.28 22.40 3.09
CA ILE A 58 -8.84 21.00 2.90
C ILE A 58 -9.99 20.10 2.44
N ASP A 59 -11.20 20.35 2.94
CA ASP A 59 -12.38 19.56 2.60
C ASP A 59 -12.81 19.71 1.13
N ALA A 60 -12.59 20.87 0.52
CA ALA A 60 -12.86 21.10 -0.90
C ALA A 60 -11.89 20.33 -1.82
N MET A 61 -10.70 20.02 -1.33
CA MET A 61 -9.66 19.29 -2.06
C MET A 61 -9.73 17.77 -1.83
N ARG A 62 -10.61 17.30 -0.93
CA ARG A 62 -10.71 15.88 -0.62
C ARG A 62 -11.24 15.09 -1.80
N LYS A 63 -10.55 14.00 -2.13
CA LYS A 63 -11.04 13.02 -3.10
C LYS A 63 -11.82 11.89 -2.43
N LEU A 64 -11.37 11.40 -1.28
CA LEU A 64 -12.03 10.30 -0.58
C LEU A 64 -13.27 10.78 0.20
N PRO A 65 -14.30 9.91 0.32
CA PRO A 65 -15.48 10.24 1.08
C PRO A 65 -15.14 10.53 2.55
N ARG A 66 -15.93 11.41 3.16
CA ARG A 66 -15.80 11.71 4.58
C ARG A 66 -16.04 10.46 5.41
N GLY A 67 -15.23 10.31 6.46
CA GLY A 67 -15.25 9.15 7.33
C GLY A 67 -14.14 8.16 6.99
N PHE A 68 -14.27 6.94 7.51
CA PHE A 68 -13.27 5.91 7.32
C PHE A 68 -13.98 4.61 6.96
N ALA A 69 -13.84 4.17 5.71
CA ALA A 69 -14.45 2.94 5.23
C ALA A 69 -13.57 1.73 5.55
N GLU A 70 -14.18 0.65 6.03
CA GLU A 70 -13.49 -0.61 6.30
C GLU A 70 -13.98 -1.69 5.34
N PHE A 71 -13.04 -2.30 4.63
CA PHE A 71 -13.26 -3.39 3.70
C PHE A 71 -12.74 -4.70 4.29
N GLN A 72 -13.45 -5.78 4.01
CA GLN A 72 -13.10 -7.14 4.42
C GLN A 72 -12.02 -7.76 3.53
N GLN A 73 -11.58 -8.96 3.89
CA GLN A 73 -10.50 -9.65 3.21
C GLN A 73 -10.74 -9.87 1.71
N ASP A 74 -11.98 -10.15 1.33
CA ASP A 74 -12.36 -10.50 -0.05
C ASP A 74 -12.80 -9.27 -0.87
N GLU A 75 -12.82 -8.08 -0.25
CA GLU A 75 -13.33 -6.84 -0.82
C GLU A 75 -12.23 -5.95 -1.44
N MET A 76 -11.11 -6.56 -1.84
CA MET A 76 -10.02 -5.86 -2.52
C MET A 76 -10.49 -5.12 -3.79
N HIS A 77 -11.43 -5.72 -4.52
CA HIS A 77 -12.00 -5.14 -5.72
C HIS A 77 -12.81 -3.86 -5.44
N LEU A 78 -13.49 -3.78 -4.29
CA LEU A 78 -14.21 -2.58 -3.86
C LEU A 78 -13.23 -1.49 -3.41
N PHE A 79 -12.19 -1.86 -2.67
CA PHE A 79 -11.11 -0.94 -2.31
C PHE A 79 -10.44 -0.34 -3.54
N ALA A 80 -10.10 -1.18 -4.53
CA ALA A 80 -9.49 -0.74 -5.78
C ALA A 80 -10.41 0.18 -6.59
N ARG A 81 -11.69 -0.17 -6.66
CA ARG A 81 -12.71 0.64 -7.33
C ARG A 81 -12.87 2.00 -6.69
N LEU A 82 -12.92 2.08 -5.35
CA LEU A 82 -13.00 3.34 -4.62
C LEU A 82 -11.81 4.26 -4.93
N LEU A 83 -10.59 3.73 -4.94
CA LEU A 83 -9.42 4.54 -5.28
C LEU A 83 -9.43 4.99 -6.75
N LYS A 84 -9.85 4.11 -7.67
CA LYS A 84 -9.96 4.42 -9.10
C LYS A 84 -11.00 5.51 -9.38
N GLU A 85 -12.18 5.41 -8.77
CA GLU A 85 -13.27 6.39 -8.93
C GLU A 85 -12.91 7.78 -8.37
N ASN A 86 -11.88 7.86 -7.52
CA ASN A 86 -11.39 9.10 -6.92
C ASN A 86 -10.01 9.52 -7.45
N ASP A 87 -9.57 9.01 -8.62
CA ASP A 87 -8.29 9.35 -9.24
C ASP A 87 -7.06 9.12 -8.32
N LEU A 88 -7.07 8.01 -7.58
CA LEU A 88 -5.98 7.54 -6.70
C LEU A 88 -5.46 6.15 -7.13
N GLU A 89 -5.69 5.75 -8.39
CA GLU A 89 -5.26 4.47 -8.96
C GLU A 89 -3.73 4.30 -8.90
N ASP A 90 -2.96 5.39 -9.07
CA ASP A 90 -1.50 5.35 -9.03
C ASP A 90 -0.95 4.93 -7.65
N LEU A 91 -1.61 5.35 -6.57
CA LEU A 91 -1.27 4.93 -5.20
C LEU A 91 -1.52 3.43 -5.00
N LEU A 92 -2.63 2.91 -5.55
CA LEU A 92 -2.94 1.49 -5.51
C LEU A 92 -1.90 0.66 -6.29
N MET A 93 -1.51 1.12 -7.48
CA MET A 93 -0.51 0.44 -8.31
C MET A 93 0.87 0.43 -7.63
N THR A 94 1.24 1.54 -6.99
CA THR A 94 2.46 1.66 -6.18
C THR A 94 2.49 0.62 -5.06
N PHE A 95 1.36 0.38 -4.40
CA PHE A 95 1.26 -0.66 -3.38
C PHE A 95 1.40 -2.07 -3.95
N MET A 96 0.73 -2.36 -5.08
CA MET A 96 0.65 -3.69 -5.68
C MET A 96 1.98 -4.18 -6.28
N LYS A 97 3.05 -3.37 -6.22
CA LYS A 97 4.34 -3.62 -6.91
C LYS A 97 4.18 -3.86 -8.41
N VAL A 98 3.08 -3.39 -8.99
CA VAL A 98 2.98 -3.28 -10.44
C VAL A 98 3.72 -2.01 -10.80
N TYR A 99 5.05 -2.06 -10.77
CA TYR A 99 5.83 -1.08 -11.50
C TYR A 99 5.46 -1.31 -12.96
N ASN A 100 4.74 -0.36 -13.54
CA ASN A 100 4.51 -0.34 -14.97
C ASN A 100 5.90 -0.15 -15.58
N ASN A 101 6.56 -1.26 -15.88
CA ASN A 101 7.93 -1.27 -16.35
C ASN A 101 7.93 -0.90 -17.84
N SER A 102 7.54 0.33 -18.13
CA SER A 102 7.82 0.98 -19.41
C SER A 102 9.29 1.42 -19.44
N SER A 103 10.21 0.58 -18.96
CA SER A 103 11.64 0.50 -19.29
C SER A 103 12.39 -0.53 -18.43
N GLY A 104 12.24 -1.82 -18.76
CA GLY A 104 13.30 -2.83 -18.61
C GLY A 104 13.35 -3.69 -17.34
N GLY A 105 13.25 -5.02 -17.52
CA GLY A 105 13.81 -6.00 -16.58
C GLY A 105 12.81 -6.80 -15.75
N CYS A 106 12.55 -8.03 -16.20
CA CYS A 106 11.88 -9.09 -15.47
C CYS A 106 12.85 -9.80 -14.50
N GLU A 107 12.49 -9.97 -13.23
CA GLU A 107 13.02 -11.07 -12.40
C GLU A 107 11.93 -11.62 -11.47
N SER A 108 11.26 -12.64 -11.96
CA SER A 108 10.38 -13.53 -11.21
C SER A 108 11.23 -14.40 -10.29
N SER A 109 11.31 -14.09 -8.99
CA SER A 109 11.92 -14.99 -8.00
C SER A 109 10.93 -16.10 -7.61
N GLY A 110 10.72 -17.02 -8.55
CA GLY A 110 10.14 -18.32 -8.29
C GLY A 110 11.19 -19.23 -7.65
N LYS A 111 11.04 -19.56 -6.37
CA LYS A 111 11.77 -20.65 -5.72
C LYS A 111 11.41 -21.99 -6.39
N ALA A 112 12.38 -22.60 -7.07
CA ALA A 112 12.34 -24.02 -7.41
C ALA A 112 13.34 -24.79 -6.53
N ARG A 113 12.97 -26.04 -6.25
CA ARG A 113 13.35 -26.84 -5.08
C ARG A 113 14.67 -27.58 -5.25
N ASP A 114 15.25 -27.90 -4.10
CA ASP A 114 16.33 -28.86 -3.84
C ASP A 114 16.02 -30.24 -4.46
N ASP A 115 16.99 -30.81 -5.19
CA ASP A 115 17.05 -32.25 -5.44
C ASP A 115 18.51 -32.66 -5.68
N GLY A 116 19.11 -33.28 -4.67
CA GLY A 116 20.46 -33.82 -4.71
C GLY A 116 20.59 -35.05 -5.61
N LYS A 117 21.73 -35.20 -6.29
CA LYS A 117 22.17 -36.50 -6.80
C LYS A 117 23.67 -36.73 -6.63
N LYS A 118 23.96 -37.75 -5.84
CA LYS A 118 25.26 -38.31 -5.44
C LYS A 118 26.14 -38.67 -6.65
N GLY A 119 27.38 -38.17 -6.68
CA GLY A 119 28.47 -38.69 -7.51
C GLY A 119 29.55 -39.33 -6.62
N ARG A 120 29.68 -40.65 -6.69
CA ARG A 120 30.55 -41.49 -5.84
C ARG A 120 31.79 -41.92 -6.63
N LYS A 121 32.98 -41.84 -5.98
CA LYS A 121 34.18 -42.70 -6.15
C LYS A 121 35.05 -42.45 -7.41
N LYS A 122 36.40 -42.56 -7.42
CA LYS A 122 37.33 -43.45 -6.69
C LYS A 122 38.73 -42.83 -6.52
N ARG A 123 39.40 -43.20 -5.42
CA ARG A 123 40.87 -43.28 -5.27
C ARG A 123 41.45 -44.46 -6.07
N ALA A 124 42.64 -44.26 -6.64
CA ALA A 124 43.68 -45.25 -6.96
C ALA A 124 44.85 -44.46 -7.58
N LYS A 125 46.13 -44.75 -7.40
CA LYS A 125 46.92 -45.54 -6.45
C LYS A 125 48.27 -44.81 -6.39
#